data_AF-A0A1X0WTD1-F1
#
_entry.id   AF-A0A1X0WTD1-F1
#
_cell.length_a   1.000
_cell.length_b   1.000
_cell.length_c   1.000
_cell.angle_alpha   90.00
_cell.angle_beta   90.00
_cell.angle_gamma   90.00
#
_symmetry.space_group_name_H-M   'P 1'
#
loop_
_entity.id
_entity.type
_entity.pdbx_description
1 polymer ?
#
loop_
_entity_poly.entity_id
_entity_poly.type
_entity_poly.pdbx_seq_one_letter_code
_entity_poly.pdbx_strand_id
1 'polypeptide(L)'
;MKHKHKWIGIGAGVLSFFLGMFSLALRGLFNQIQIEQVLYTSFGLIAIVGVISLALAVYYLRKGREAYVIYQTVEEEEANEKAYVSAYRFLDYGTVASNILMIAMLCCLVIVTSPVIENVYLFIFSLVLMFFSFAVANYCVRTIFLIRQYKLSIFSTPKEVLSFLNSYDEGEKQAEMENAYLTLFKLNQIILPALYILLFVLSTILQETQLVALLILIVIHLYINIDQLRKTKRYFK
;
A
#
# COMPACT_ATOMS: atom_id res chain seq x y z
N MET A 1 16.15 19.15 -37.89
CA MET A 1 15.44 19.09 -36.58
C MET A 1 13.95 19.46 -36.62
N LYS A 2 13.41 20.22 -37.60
CA LYS A 2 11.98 20.60 -37.67
C LYS A 2 10.97 19.46 -37.90
N HIS A 3 11.36 18.34 -38.52
CA HIS A 3 10.44 17.24 -38.82
C HIS A 3 10.09 16.36 -37.60
N LYS A 4 11.00 16.20 -36.62
CA LYS A 4 10.75 15.37 -35.42
C LYS A 4 9.58 15.89 -34.57
N HIS A 5 9.40 17.20 -34.48
CA HIS A 5 8.29 17.80 -33.72
C HIS A 5 6.91 17.60 -34.38
N LYS A 6 6.83 17.50 -35.72
CA LYS A 6 5.57 17.23 -36.42
C LYS A 6 5.05 15.82 -36.13
N TRP A 7 5.94 14.82 -36.08
CA TRP A 7 5.58 13.44 -35.75
C TRP A 7 5.13 13.27 -34.30
N ILE A 8 5.72 14.01 -33.36
CA ILE A 8 5.29 14.04 -31.96
C ILE A 8 3.90 14.66 -31.83
N GLY A 9 3.61 15.75 -32.55
CA GLY A 9 2.29 16.39 -32.54
C GLY A 9 1.19 15.52 -33.16
N ILE A 10 1.49 14.83 -34.26
CA ILE A 10 0.55 13.89 -34.89
C ILE A 10 0.31 12.68 -33.97
N GLY A 11 1.37 12.12 -33.38
CA GLY A 11 1.26 11.01 -32.43
C GLY A 11 0.43 11.37 -31.20
N ALA A 12 0.61 12.58 -30.66
CA ALA A 12 -0.20 13.08 -29.55
C ALA A 12 -1.67 13.24 -29.95
N GLY A 13 -1.97 13.80 -31.13
CA GLY A 13 -3.34 13.95 -31.62
C GLY A 13 -4.06 12.61 -31.83
N VAL A 14 -3.37 11.62 -32.38
CA VAL A 14 -3.90 10.26 -32.56
C VAL A 14 -4.17 9.60 -31.21
N LEU A 15 -3.24 9.72 -30.25
CA LEU A 15 -3.42 9.17 -28.90
C LEU A 15 -4.61 9.81 -28.18
N SER A 16 -4.75 11.14 -28.27
CA SER A 16 -5.89 11.87 -27.69
C SER A 16 -7.22 11.46 -28.31
N PHE A 17 -7.26 11.22 -29.62
CA PHE A 17 -8.45 10.73 -30.29
C PHE A 17 -8.86 9.33 -29.83
N PHE A 18 -7.91 8.39 -29.73
CA PHE A 18 -8.19 7.04 -29.23
C PHE A 18 -8.60 7.03 -27.74
N LEU A 19 -7.94 7.83 -26.90
CA LEU A 19 -8.33 8.01 -25.50
C LEU A 19 -9.74 8.60 -25.38
N GLY A 20 -10.08 9.56 -26.24
CA GLY A 20 -11.43 10.13 -26.32
C GLY A 20 -12.49 9.09 -26.68
N MET A 21 -12.26 8.31 -27.74
CA MET A 21 -13.18 7.23 -28.15
C MET A 21 -13.34 6.15 -27.06
N PHE A 22 -12.23 5.75 -26.44
CA PHE A 22 -12.25 4.78 -25.34
C PHE A 22 -13.04 5.31 -24.13
N SER A 23 -12.87 6.59 -23.78
CA SER A 23 -13.65 7.23 -22.70
C SER A 23 -15.15 7.29 -23.00
N LEU A 24 -15.54 7.54 -24.25
CA LEU A 24 -16.94 7.51 -24.70
C LEU A 24 -17.56 6.10 -24.60
N ALA A 25 -16.81 5.07 -25.01
CA ALA A 25 -17.26 3.67 -24.89
C ALA A 25 -17.44 3.27 -23.42
N LEU A 26 -16.48 3.63 -22.56
CA LEU A 26 -16.59 3.41 -21.12
C LEU A 26 -17.77 4.17 -20.52
N ARG A 27 -18.03 5.41 -20.94
CA ARG A 27 -19.20 6.17 -20.47
C ARG A 27 -20.52 5.45 -20.72
N GLY A 28 -20.68 4.81 -21.87
CA GLY A 28 -21.86 4.01 -22.18
C GLY A 28 -22.11 2.89 -21.16
N LEU A 29 -21.03 2.28 -20.66
CA LEU A 29 -21.07 1.28 -19.59
C LEU A 29 -21.32 1.92 -18.21
N PHE A 30 -20.60 2.99 -17.87
CA PHE A 30 -20.70 3.64 -16.56
C PHE A 30 -22.06 4.30 -16.30
N ASN A 31 -22.72 4.86 -17.33
CA ASN A 31 -24.05 5.45 -17.17
C ASN A 31 -25.13 4.42 -16.79
N GLN A 32 -24.88 3.13 -16.98
CA GLN A 32 -25.79 2.05 -16.57
C GLN A 32 -25.55 1.60 -15.13
N ILE A 33 -24.43 1.99 -14.53
CA ILE A 33 -24.01 1.53 -13.22
C ILE A 33 -24.54 2.49 -12.15
N GLN A 34 -25.36 1.98 -11.24
CA GLN A 34 -25.85 2.74 -10.10
C GLN A 34 -24.74 2.91 -9.05
N ILE A 35 -24.51 4.13 -8.58
CA ILE A 35 -23.47 4.46 -7.57
C ILE A 35 -23.64 3.59 -6.32
N GLU A 36 -24.88 3.36 -5.90
CA GLU A 36 -25.22 2.48 -4.78
C GLU A 36 -24.64 1.08 -4.98
N GLN A 37 -24.86 0.47 -6.15
CA GLN A 37 -24.31 -0.84 -6.48
C GLN A 37 -22.78 -0.85 -6.45
N VAL A 38 -22.12 0.21 -6.95
CA VAL A 38 -20.65 0.35 -6.90
C VAL A 38 -20.17 0.36 -5.46
N LEU A 39 -20.81 1.12 -4.58
CA LEU A 39 -20.42 1.21 -3.19
C LEU A 39 -20.61 -0.13 -2.45
N TYR A 40 -21.76 -0.80 -2.62
CA TYR A 40 -21.99 -2.12 -1.99
C TYR A 40 -21.03 -3.20 -2.52
N THR A 41 -20.81 -3.24 -3.84
CA THR A 41 -19.87 -4.23 -4.43
C THR A 41 -18.43 -3.96 -4.02
N SER A 42 -18.00 -2.70 -4.03
CA SER A 42 -16.68 -2.30 -3.56
C SER A 42 -16.49 -2.64 -2.09
N PHE A 43 -17.50 -2.36 -1.25
CA PHE A 43 -17.49 -2.73 0.16
C PHE A 43 -17.31 -4.24 0.33
N GLY A 44 -18.10 -5.05 -0.37
CA GLY A 44 -18.02 -6.51 -0.29
C GLY A 44 -16.64 -7.05 -0.65
N LEU A 45 -16.06 -6.58 -1.76
CA LEU A 45 -14.71 -6.98 -2.18
C LEU A 45 -13.63 -6.58 -1.17
N ILE A 46 -13.67 -5.34 -0.69
CA ILE A 46 -12.71 -4.82 0.28
C ILE A 46 -12.85 -5.54 1.63
N ALA A 47 -14.09 -5.82 2.06
CA ALA A 47 -14.37 -6.57 3.28
C ALA A 47 -13.81 -8.01 3.19
N ILE A 48 -13.97 -8.68 2.05
CA ILE A 48 -13.37 -10.01 1.80
C ILE A 48 -11.84 -9.94 1.91
N VAL A 49 -11.22 -8.96 1.25
CA VAL A 49 -9.77 -8.73 1.36
C VAL A 49 -9.35 -8.49 2.81
N GLY A 50 -10.14 -7.69 3.55
CA GLY A 50 -9.92 -7.44 4.97
C GLY A 50 -9.98 -8.71 5.83
N VAL A 51 -11.01 -9.54 5.67
CA VAL A 51 -11.16 -10.80 6.42
C VAL A 51 -10.06 -11.81 6.08
N ILE A 52 -9.70 -11.93 4.80
CA ILE A 52 -8.58 -12.80 4.38
C ILE A 52 -7.27 -12.29 4.98
N SER A 53 -7.02 -10.98 4.92
CA SER A 53 -5.81 -10.37 5.47
C SER A 53 -5.73 -10.52 6.99
N LEU A 54 -6.87 -10.44 7.69
CA LEU A 54 -6.97 -10.73 9.12
C LEU A 54 -6.53 -12.16 9.44
N ALA A 55 -7.09 -13.14 8.72
CA ALA A 55 -6.74 -14.55 8.92
C ALA A 55 -5.25 -14.80 8.64
N LEU A 56 -4.72 -14.27 7.54
CA LEU A 56 -3.32 -14.40 7.16
C LEU A 56 -2.38 -13.73 8.16
N ALA A 57 -2.70 -12.51 8.61
CA ALA A 57 -1.89 -11.79 9.58
C ALA A 57 -1.80 -12.56 10.90
N VAL A 58 -2.94 -13.04 11.42
CA VAL A 58 -2.95 -13.86 12.65
C VAL A 58 -2.16 -15.16 12.45
N TYR A 59 -2.36 -15.84 11.32
CA TYR A 59 -1.67 -17.09 11.00
C TYR A 59 -0.15 -16.92 10.96
N TYR A 60 0.35 -15.99 10.15
CA TYR A 60 1.78 -15.79 9.96
C TYR A 60 2.45 -15.23 11.21
N LEU A 61 1.82 -14.30 11.94
CA LEU A 61 2.40 -13.80 13.18
C LEU A 61 2.48 -14.89 14.27
N ARG A 62 1.47 -15.77 14.37
CA ARG A 62 1.54 -16.93 15.27
C ARG A 62 2.65 -17.90 14.85
N LYS A 63 2.70 -18.25 13.56
CA LYS A 63 3.74 -19.12 13.01
C LYS A 63 5.15 -18.56 13.20
N GLY A 64 5.32 -17.25 13.06
CA GLY A 64 6.59 -16.58 13.33
C GLY A 64 7.04 -16.73 14.79
N ARG A 65 6.11 -16.60 15.74
CA ARG A 65 6.41 -16.82 17.17
C ARG A 65 6.73 -18.29 17.48
N GLU A 66 5.98 -19.23 16.91
CA GLU A 66 6.26 -20.66 17.06
C GLU A 66 7.66 -21.01 16.53
N ALA A 67 8.00 -20.52 15.33
CA ALA A 67 9.32 -20.69 14.74
C ALA A 67 10.43 -20.05 15.60
N TYR A 68 10.16 -18.89 16.21
CA TYR A 68 11.08 -18.24 17.13
C TYR A 68 11.31 -19.04 18.41
N VAL A 69 10.27 -19.66 18.97
CA VAL A 69 10.42 -20.55 20.13
C VAL A 69 11.29 -21.75 19.77
N ILE A 70 11.06 -22.36 18.60
CA ILE A 70 11.89 -23.47 18.10
C ILE A 70 13.35 -23.03 17.98
N TYR A 71 13.59 -21.87 17.39
CA TYR A 71 14.92 -21.26 17.29
C TYR A 71 15.61 -21.10 18.66
N GLN A 72 14.88 -20.79 19.72
CA GLN A 72 15.48 -20.69 21.07
C GLN A 72 15.77 -22.05 21.73
N THR A 73 15.07 -23.10 21.32
CA THR A 73 15.12 -24.42 22.00
C THR A 73 15.96 -25.47 21.29
N VAL A 74 16.15 -25.35 19.98
CA VAL A 74 16.85 -26.36 19.18
C VAL A 74 18.35 -26.11 19.21
N GLU A 75 19.09 -27.12 19.69
CA GLU A 75 20.56 -27.09 19.77
C GLU A 75 21.24 -27.47 18.44
N GLU A 76 20.55 -28.23 17.58
CA GLU A 76 21.08 -28.61 16.26
C GLU A 76 21.19 -27.39 15.35
N GLU A 77 22.42 -27.06 14.93
CA GLU A 77 22.77 -25.83 14.22
C GLU A 77 21.97 -25.62 12.93
N GLU A 78 21.85 -26.66 12.08
CA GLU A 78 21.13 -26.55 10.81
C GLU A 78 19.61 -26.33 11.01
N ALA A 79 19.03 -26.99 12.01
CA ALA A 79 17.62 -26.82 12.35
C ALA A 79 17.36 -25.46 13.02
N ASN A 80 18.33 -24.96 13.80
CA ASN A 80 18.31 -23.65 14.43
C ASN A 80 18.28 -22.53 13.37
N GLU A 81 19.18 -22.58 12.38
CA GLU A 81 19.25 -21.59 11.30
C GLU A 81 17.95 -21.57 10.46
N LYS A 82 17.40 -22.75 10.13
CA LYS A 82 16.12 -22.86 9.41
C LYS A 82 14.96 -22.26 10.20
N ALA A 83 14.95 -22.45 11.52
CA ALA A 83 13.93 -21.87 12.41
C ALA A 83 14.06 -20.34 12.48
N TYR A 84 15.29 -19.81 12.58
CA TYR A 84 15.57 -18.38 12.54
C TYR A 84 15.03 -17.74 11.26
N VAL A 85 15.44 -18.23 10.09
CA VAL A 85 14.98 -17.72 8.78
C VAL A 85 13.46 -17.79 8.67
N SER A 86 12.85 -18.87 9.15
CA SER A 86 11.40 -19.04 9.10
C SER A 86 10.67 -18.03 10.00
N ALA A 87 11.18 -17.76 11.20
CA ALA A 87 10.60 -16.78 12.12
C ALA A 87 10.56 -15.38 11.49
N TYR A 88 11.67 -14.98 10.86
CA TYR A 88 11.81 -13.67 10.21
C TYR A 88 10.91 -13.55 8.98
N ARG A 89 10.90 -14.57 8.12
CA ARG A 89 10.02 -14.60 6.93
C ARG A 89 8.54 -14.55 7.30
N PHE A 90 8.11 -15.29 8.31
CA PHE A 90 6.72 -15.26 8.77
C PHE A 90 6.36 -13.93 9.43
N LEU A 91 7.32 -13.29 10.12
CA LEU A 91 7.13 -11.95 10.64
C LEU A 91 6.88 -10.93 9.51
N ASP A 92 7.66 -10.99 8.43
CA ASP A 92 7.50 -10.07 7.30
C ASP A 92 6.14 -10.28 6.60
N TYR A 93 5.76 -11.53 6.33
CA TYR A 93 4.45 -11.85 5.76
C TYR A 93 3.29 -11.40 6.66
N GLY A 94 3.42 -11.62 7.97
CA GLY A 94 2.44 -11.16 8.96
C GLY A 94 2.32 -9.64 9.00
N THR A 95 3.44 -8.93 8.88
CA THR A 95 3.49 -7.46 8.84
C THR A 95 2.82 -6.92 7.59
N VAL A 96 3.11 -7.48 6.41
CA VAL A 96 2.45 -7.11 5.14
C VAL A 96 0.95 -7.36 5.22
N ALA A 97 0.52 -8.54 5.68
CA ALA A 97 -0.90 -8.86 5.84
C ALA A 97 -1.60 -7.91 6.83
N SER A 98 -0.94 -7.53 7.92
CA SER A 98 -1.45 -6.53 8.88
C SER A 98 -1.61 -5.15 8.24
N ASN A 99 -0.70 -4.73 7.37
CA ASN A 99 -0.81 -3.46 6.64
C ASN A 99 -1.97 -3.48 5.65
N ILE A 100 -2.16 -4.58 4.91
CA ILE A 100 -3.30 -4.74 3.98
C ILE A 100 -4.62 -4.71 4.74
N LEU A 101 -4.70 -5.39 5.89
CA LEU A 101 -5.86 -5.34 6.78
C LEU A 101 -6.21 -3.90 7.20
N MET A 102 -5.20 -3.11 7.60
CA MET A 102 -5.41 -1.71 7.99
C MET A 102 -5.95 -0.87 6.83
N ILE A 103 -5.43 -1.06 5.62
CA ILE A 103 -5.91 -0.37 4.41
C ILE A 103 -7.36 -0.76 4.10
N ALA A 104 -7.67 -2.07 4.10
CA ALA A 104 -9.02 -2.56 3.82
C ALA A 104 -10.02 -2.03 4.86
N MET A 105 -9.64 -2.01 6.13
CA MET A 105 -10.43 -1.46 7.23
C MET A 105 -10.74 0.03 7.02
N LEU A 106 -9.74 0.84 6.71
CA LEU A 106 -9.93 2.28 6.44
C LEU A 106 -10.86 2.50 5.25
N CYS A 107 -10.69 1.73 4.17
CA CYS A 107 -11.57 1.81 3.01
C CYS A 107 -13.02 1.44 3.35
N CYS A 108 -13.24 0.37 4.12
CA CYS A 108 -14.58 0.01 4.60
C CYS A 108 -15.23 1.14 5.40
N LEU A 109 -14.49 1.76 6.33
CA LEU A 109 -14.97 2.90 7.11
C LEU A 109 -15.35 4.09 6.23
N VAL A 110 -14.50 4.47 5.26
CA VAL A 110 -14.82 5.56 4.32
C VAL A 110 -16.08 5.26 3.53
N ILE A 111 -16.23 4.03 3.03
CA ILE A 111 -17.41 3.65 2.23
C ILE A 111 -18.70 3.75 3.06
N VAL A 112 -18.73 3.26 4.29
CA VAL A 112 -19.94 3.31 5.14
C VAL A 112 -20.26 4.71 5.67
N THR A 113 -19.35 5.68 5.57
CA THR A 113 -19.67 7.09 5.84
C THR A 113 -20.40 7.79 4.69
N SER A 114 -20.48 7.15 3.53
CA SER A 114 -21.26 7.67 2.40
C SER A 114 -22.75 7.74 2.76
N PRO A 115 -23.44 8.85 2.47
CA PRO A 115 -24.88 8.97 2.70
C PRO A 115 -25.71 8.01 1.85
N VAL A 116 -25.12 7.36 0.84
CA VAL A 116 -25.78 6.38 -0.02
C VAL A 116 -25.93 5.01 0.67
N ILE A 117 -25.08 4.70 1.65
CA ILE A 117 -25.15 3.42 2.38
C ILE A 117 -25.91 3.64 3.68
N GLU A 118 -27.18 3.25 3.69
CA GLU A 118 -28.05 3.33 4.88
C GLU A 118 -28.16 1.96 5.60
N ASN A 119 -27.10 1.15 5.57
CA ASN A 119 -27.11 -0.17 6.19
C ASN A 119 -26.28 -0.22 7.47
N VAL A 120 -26.98 -0.19 8.62
CA VAL A 120 -26.38 -0.22 9.96
C VAL A 120 -25.50 -1.47 10.18
N TYR A 121 -25.82 -2.61 9.56
CA TYR A 121 -25.01 -3.83 9.71
C TYR A 121 -23.62 -3.69 9.06
N LEU A 122 -23.50 -2.99 7.93
CA LEU A 122 -22.20 -2.74 7.29
C LEU A 122 -21.34 -1.78 8.12
N PHE A 123 -21.98 -0.80 8.76
CA PHE A 123 -21.31 0.09 9.69
C PHE A 123 -20.78 -0.68 10.91
N ILE A 124 -21.61 -1.52 11.55
CA ILE A 124 -21.20 -2.38 12.66
C ILE A 124 -20.05 -3.32 12.22
N PHE A 125 -20.16 -3.94 11.04
CA PHE A 125 -19.10 -4.79 10.50
C PHE A 125 -17.77 -4.03 10.38
N SER A 126 -17.80 -2.80 9.87
CA SER A 126 -16.61 -1.97 9.71
C SER A 126 -15.98 -1.61 11.06
N LEU A 127 -16.78 -1.34 12.09
CA LEU A 127 -16.29 -1.13 13.46
C LEU A 127 -15.67 -2.41 14.06
N VAL A 128 -16.26 -3.57 13.82
CA VAL A 128 -15.70 -4.86 14.25
C VAL A 128 -14.36 -5.12 13.55
N LEU A 129 -14.29 -4.88 12.23
CA LEU A 129 -13.05 -5.02 11.46
C LEU A 129 -11.99 -4.04 11.97
N MET A 130 -12.36 -2.81 12.32
CA MET A 130 -11.49 -1.81 12.98
C MET A 130 -10.92 -2.33 14.29
N PHE A 131 -11.75 -2.87 15.18
CA PHE A 131 -11.29 -3.44 16.44
C PHE A 131 -10.25 -4.55 16.22
N PHE A 132 -10.52 -5.51 15.33
CA PHE A 132 -9.58 -6.59 15.02
C PHE A 132 -8.31 -6.09 14.34
N SER A 133 -8.41 -5.07 13.48
CA SER A 133 -7.24 -4.44 12.83
C SER A 133 -6.29 -3.84 13.85
N PHE A 134 -6.81 -3.12 14.84
CA PHE A 134 -5.98 -2.59 15.93
C PHE A 134 -5.42 -3.70 16.83
N ALA A 135 -6.20 -4.75 17.12
CA ALA A 135 -5.71 -5.90 17.89
C ALA A 135 -4.54 -6.60 17.18
N VAL A 136 -4.64 -6.81 15.86
CA VAL A 136 -3.57 -7.40 15.05
C VAL A 136 -2.38 -6.48 14.92
N ALA A 137 -2.57 -5.17 14.73
CA ALA A 137 -1.45 -4.22 14.70
C ALA A 137 -0.64 -4.25 16.01
N ASN A 138 -1.32 -4.27 17.16
CA ASN A 138 -0.69 -4.44 18.46
C ASN A 138 0.02 -5.79 18.59
N TYR A 139 -0.60 -6.87 18.12
CA TYR A 139 0.02 -8.20 18.11
C TYR A 139 1.26 -8.24 17.22
N CYS A 140 1.25 -7.57 16.07
CA CYS A 140 2.36 -7.42 15.15
C CYS A 140 3.54 -6.71 15.82
N VAL A 141 3.33 -5.53 16.41
CA VAL A 141 4.40 -4.80 17.13
C VAL A 141 5.01 -5.64 18.26
N ARG A 142 4.19 -6.35 19.03
CA ARG A 142 4.70 -7.28 20.07
C ARG A 142 5.50 -8.43 19.49
N THR A 143 5.13 -8.92 18.30
CA THR A 143 5.86 -10.00 17.62
C THR A 143 7.18 -9.51 17.06
N ILE A 144 7.20 -8.29 16.50
CA ILE A 144 8.44 -7.62 16.07
C ILE A 144 9.39 -7.48 17.27
N PHE A 145 8.90 -6.97 18.40
CA PHE A 145 9.71 -6.87 19.62
C PHE A 145 10.29 -8.21 20.06
N LEU A 146 9.49 -9.28 20.01
CA LEU A 146 9.92 -10.62 20.42
C LEU A 146 10.95 -11.24 19.46
N ILE A 147 10.74 -11.14 18.14
CA ILE A 147 11.59 -11.81 17.14
C ILE A 147 12.84 -10.99 16.84
N ARG A 148 12.69 -9.67 16.69
CA ARG A 148 13.78 -8.73 16.33
C ARG A 148 14.50 -8.15 17.54
N GLN A 149 14.01 -8.42 18.75
CA GLN A 149 14.57 -7.89 20.01
C GLN A 149 14.69 -6.35 20.02
N TYR A 150 13.82 -5.66 19.26
CA TYR A 150 13.84 -4.21 19.11
C TYR A 150 12.47 -3.61 19.43
N LYS A 151 12.45 -2.61 20.32
CA LYS A 151 11.21 -1.95 20.75
C LYS A 151 10.80 -0.85 19.78
N LEU A 152 10.01 -1.22 18.77
CA LEU A 152 9.33 -0.26 17.91
C LEU A 152 8.07 0.29 18.59
N SER A 153 7.82 1.58 18.40
CA SER A 153 6.57 2.19 18.86
C SER A 153 5.44 1.90 17.86
N ILE A 154 4.19 1.88 18.32
CA ILE A 154 3.02 1.63 17.45
C ILE A 154 2.89 2.73 16.39
N PHE A 155 3.26 3.97 16.71
CA PHE A 155 3.32 5.11 15.80
C PHE A 155 4.77 5.51 15.53
N SER A 156 5.54 4.57 14.98
CA SER A 156 6.97 4.74 14.76
C SER A 156 7.30 5.96 13.91
N THR A 157 8.20 6.80 14.42
CA THR A 157 8.70 7.96 13.66
C THR A 157 9.71 7.50 12.60
N PRO A 158 9.95 8.29 11.54
CA PRO A 158 10.97 7.94 10.53
C PRO A 158 12.37 7.73 11.12
N LYS A 159 12.69 8.42 12.23
CA LYS A 159 13.95 8.21 12.96
C LYS A 159 13.98 6.87 13.68
N GLU A 160 12.89 6.49 14.33
CA GLU A 160 12.78 5.19 15.01
C GLU A 160 12.86 4.03 14.02
N VAL A 161 12.19 4.14 12.87
CA VAL A 161 12.27 3.14 11.79
C VAL A 161 13.70 3.07 11.24
N LEU A 162 14.38 4.20 11.08
CA LEU A 162 15.79 4.19 10.66
C LEU A 162 16.71 3.53 11.68
N SER A 163 16.50 3.77 12.98
CA SER A 163 17.28 3.08 14.03
C SER A 163 16.98 1.58 14.08
N PHE A 164 15.75 1.17 13.79
CA PHE A 164 15.38 -0.23 13.66
C PHE A 164 16.06 -0.89 12.45
N LEU A 165 16.05 -0.23 11.28
CA LEU A 165 16.79 -0.71 10.10
C LEU A 165 18.30 -0.83 10.37
N ASN A 166 18.86 0.07 11.17
CA ASN A 166 20.27 0.01 11.54
C ASN A 166 20.60 -1.10 12.55
N SER A 167 19.62 -1.77 13.16
CA SER A 167 19.87 -2.95 14.00
C SER A 167 19.96 -4.26 13.20
N TYR A 168 19.70 -4.20 11.89
CA TYR A 168 19.76 -5.35 11.00
C TYR A 168 21.22 -5.68 10.67
N ASP A 169 21.48 -6.91 10.26
CA ASP A 169 22.77 -7.22 9.65
C ASP A 169 22.95 -6.47 8.32
N GLU A 170 24.19 -6.31 7.86
CA GLU A 170 24.48 -5.49 6.66
C GLU A 170 23.86 -6.06 5.38
N GLY A 171 23.70 -7.38 5.28
CA GLY A 171 23.10 -8.02 4.10
C GLY A 171 21.60 -7.77 4.02
N GLU A 172 20.89 -7.99 5.14
CA GLU A 172 19.46 -7.73 5.28
C GLU A 172 19.15 -6.24 5.09
N LYS A 173 19.96 -5.37 5.71
CA LYS A 173 19.85 -3.93 5.57
C LYS A 173 20.03 -3.50 4.11
N GLN A 174 21.03 -4.03 3.41
CA GLN A 174 21.24 -3.72 1.99
C GLN A 174 20.05 -4.16 1.15
N ALA A 175 19.54 -5.37 1.35
CA ALA A 175 18.38 -5.88 0.63
C ALA A 175 17.13 -5.02 0.87
N GLU A 176 16.88 -4.64 2.12
CA GLU A 176 15.74 -3.78 2.50
C GLU A 176 15.87 -2.38 1.89
N MET A 177 17.06 -1.78 1.93
CA MET A 177 17.32 -0.48 1.32
C MET A 177 17.19 -0.51 -0.20
N GLU A 178 17.68 -1.55 -0.87
CA GLU A 178 17.54 -1.73 -2.31
C GLU A 178 16.08 -1.86 -2.71
N ASN A 179 15.32 -2.72 -2.04
CA ASN A 179 13.90 -2.91 -2.29
C ASN A 179 13.09 -1.64 -2.00
N ALA A 180 13.39 -0.93 -0.91
CA ALA A 180 12.77 0.36 -0.59
C ALA A 180 13.05 1.41 -1.68
N TYR A 181 14.29 1.48 -2.18
CA TYR A 181 14.65 2.39 -3.27
C TYR A 181 13.92 2.06 -4.58
N LEU A 182 13.90 0.78 -4.97
CA LEU A 182 13.18 0.33 -6.17
C LEU A 182 11.68 0.58 -6.06
N THR A 183 11.09 0.37 -4.87
CA THR A 183 9.69 0.66 -4.59
C THR A 183 9.39 2.16 -4.72
N LEU A 184 10.23 3.02 -4.12
CA LEU A 184 10.11 4.48 -4.25
C LEU A 184 10.26 4.93 -5.70
N PHE A 185 11.19 4.35 -6.45
CA PHE A 185 11.40 4.65 -7.86
C PHE A 185 10.19 4.27 -8.71
N LYS A 186 9.65 3.05 -8.54
CA LYS A 186 8.42 2.61 -9.22
C LYS A 186 7.23 3.48 -8.86
N LEU A 187 7.08 3.86 -7.59
CA LEU A 187 6.03 4.77 -7.16
C LEU A 187 6.13 6.11 -7.90
N ASN A 188 7.32 6.73 -7.89
CA ASN A 188 7.55 8.05 -8.46
C ASN A 188 7.48 8.08 -10.00
N GLN A 189 8.06 7.09 -10.67
CA GLN A 189 8.23 7.11 -12.14
C GLN A 189 7.16 6.34 -12.91
N ILE A 190 6.43 5.43 -12.25
CA ILE A 190 5.46 4.57 -12.93
C ILE A 190 4.07 4.80 -12.35
N ILE A 191 3.89 4.61 -11.04
CA ILE A 191 2.56 4.61 -10.42
C ILE A 191 1.97 6.03 -10.40
N LEU A 192 2.69 7.04 -9.91
CA LEU A 192 2.17 8.41 -9.87
C LEU A 192 1.81 8.94 -11.28
N PRO A 193 2.69 8.84 -12.31
CA PRO A 193 2.33 9.16 -13.69
C PRO A 193 1.10 8.41 -14.22
N ALA A 194 0.99 7.11 -13.96
CA ALA A 194 -0.17 6.32 -14.37
C ALA A 194 -1.47 6.82 -13.70
N LEU A 195 -1.41 7.24 -12.44
CA LEU A 195 -2.56 7.83 -11.73
C LEU A 195 -3.02 9.15 -12.37
N TYR A 196 -2.12 9.99 -12.89
CA TYR A 196 -2.55 11.19 -13.63
C TYR A 196 -3.37 10.83 -14.87
N ILE A 197 -2.92 9.84 -15.63
CA ILE A 197 -3.62 9.38 -16.83
C ILE A 197 -4.97 8.79 -16.44
N LEU A 198 -5.02 7.99 -15.37
CA LEU A 198 -6.25 7.41 -14.86
C LEU A 198 -7.26 8.50 -14.45
N LEU A 199 -6.84 9.49 -13.66
CA LEU A 199 -7.70 10.61 -13.24
C LEU A 199 -8.18 11.42 -14.44
N PHE A 200 -7.34 11.64 -15.44
CA PHE A 200 -7.73 12.32 -16.68
C PHE A 200 -8.83 11.54 -17.42
N VAL A 201 -8.67 10.22 -17.60
CA VAL A 201 -9.67 9.35 -18.23
C VAL A 201 -10.97 9.32 -17.41
N LEU A 202 -10.89 9.25 -16.08
CA LEU A 202 -12.08 9.30 -15.24
C LEU A 202 -12.79 10.65 -15.34
N SER A 203 -12.03 11.75 -15.42
CA SER A 203 -12.60 13.10 -15.57
C SER A 203 -13.39 13.25 -16.88
N THR A 204 -12.91 12.67 -17.99
CA THR A 204 -13.66 12.71 -19.26
C THR A 204 -14.91 11.83 -19.22
N ILE A 205 -14.85 10.67 -18.57
CA ILE A 205 -16.00 9.76 -18.41
C ILE A 205 -17.09 10.39 -17.55
N LEU A 206 -16.72 10.95 -16.39
CA LEU A 206 -17.65 11.50 -15.40
C LEU A 206 -18.12 12.93 -15.73
N GLN A 207 -17.47 13.60 -16.68
CA GLN A 207 -17.68 15.03 -16.99
C GLN A 207 -17.43 15.97 -15.80
N GLU A 208 -16.69 15.49 -14.80
CA GLU A 208 -16.33 16.22 -13.60
C GLU A 208 -14.82 16.35 -13.51
N THR A 209 -14.33 17.56 -13.22
CA THR A 209 -12.91 17.77 -13.01
C THR A 209 -12.51 17.26 -11.63
N GLN A 210 -11.68 16.21 -11.59
CA GLN A 210 -11.16 15.63 -10.34
C GLN A 210 -10.03 16.49 -9.73
N LEU A 211 -10.28 17.79 -9.61
CA LEU A 211 -9.28 18.81 -9.29
C LEU A 211 -8.58 18.56 -7.95
N VAL A 212 -9.35 18.22 -6.92
CA VAL A 212 -8.80 17.93 -5.57
C VAL A 212 -7.85 16.74 -5.60
N ALA A 213 -8.23 15.65 -6.29
CA ALA A 213 -7.38 14.46 -6.42
C ALA A 213 -6.09 14.77 -7.19
N LEU A 214 -6.18 15.55 -8.28
CA LEU A 214 -5.02 16.00 -9.05
C LEU A 214 -4.08 16.87 -8.20
N LEU A 215 -4.61 17.81 -7.42
CA LEU A 215 -3.81 18.69 -6.58
C LEU A 215 -3.05 17.89 -5.52
N ILE A 216 -3.72 16.95 -4.84
CA ILE A 216 -3.08 16.04 -3.88
C ILE A 216 -1.95 15.24 -4.54
N LEU A 217 -2.21 14.70 -5.74
CA LEU A 217 -1.22 13.93 -6.49
C LEU A 217 0.00 14.78 -6.87
N ILE A 218 -0.21 16.04 -7.27
CA ILE A 218 0.87 17.01 -7.58
C ILE A 218 1.71 17.29 -6.34
N VAL A 219 1.07 17.58 -5.21
CA VAL A 219 1.78 17.87 -3.96
C VAL A 219 2.66 16.69 -3.54
N ILE A 220 2.12 15.46 -3.59
CA ILE A 220 2.89 14.25 -3.27
C ILE A 220 4.05 14.05 -4.24
N HIS A 221 3.79 14.19 -5.54
CA HIS A 221 4.81 13.97 -6.56
C HIS A 221 5.95 15.01 -6.47
N LEU A 222 5.61 16.28 -6.23
CA LEU A 222 6.59 17.34 -5.98
C LEU A 222 7.38 17.09 -4.69
N TYR A 223 6.71 16.71 -3.61
CA TYR A 223 7.37 16.42 -2.33
C TYR A 223 8.45 15.35 -2.49
N ILE A 224 8.14 14.22 -3.15
CA ILE A 224 9.10 13.13 -3.37
C ILE A 224 10.32 13.63 -4.16
N ASN A 225 10.10 14.34 -5.26
CA ASN A 225 11.20 14.84 -6.11
C ASN A 225 12.08 15.87 -5.39
N ILE A 226 11.48 16.78 -4.61
CA ILE A 226 12.21 17.79 -3.84
C ILE A 226 13.00 17.12 -2.70
N ASP A 227 12.38 16.20 -1.96
CA ASP A 227 13.02 15.53 -0.82
C ASP A 227 14.20 14.68 -1.26
N GLN A 228 14.12 14.04 -2.44
CA GLN A 228 15.24 13.29 -3.02
C GLN A 228 16.50 14.14 -3.21
N LEU A 229 16.42 15.46 -3.35
CA LEU A 229 17.60 16.33 -3.45
C LEU A 229 18.40 16.39 -2.14
N ARG A 230 17.79 16.04 -0.99
CA ARG A 230 18.47 16.03 0.31
C ARG A 230 19.63 15.04 0.34
N LYS A 231 19.56 13.94 -0.42
CA LYS A 231 20.66 12.95 -0.51
C LYS A 231 21.93 13.59 -1.08
N THR A 232 21.79 14.34 -2.17
CA THR A 232 22.88 15.05 -2.84
C THR A 232 23.51 16.05 -1.88
N LYS A 233 22.69 16.83 -1.17
CA LYS A 233 23.16 17.79 -0.16
C LYS A 233 23.90 17.15 1.02
N ARG A 234 23.56 15.91 1.40
CA ARG A 234 24.23 15.19 2.49
C ARG A 234 25.54 14.55 2.03
N TYR A 235 25.61 14.06 0.79
CA TYR A 235 26.79 13.40 0.25
C TYR A 235 27.93 14.38 -0.05
N PHE A 236 27.60 15.56 -0.59
CA PHE A 236 28.59 16.59 -0.95
C PHE A 236 28.81 17.64 0.15
N LYS A 237 28.44 17.31 1.40
CA LYS A 237 28.76 18.13 2.58
C LYS A 237 30.10 17.71 3.13
#